data_AF-A0A5B1RB92-F1
#
_entry.id   AF-A0A5B1RB92-F1
#
_cell.length_a   1.000
_cell.length_b   1.000
_cell.length_c   1.000
_cell.angle_alpha   90.00
_cell.angle_beta   90.00
_cell.angle_gamma   90.00
#
_symmetry.space_group_name_H-M   'P 1'
#
loop_
_entity.id
_entity.type
_entity.pdbx_description
1 polymer ?
#
loop_
_entity_poly.entity_id
_entity_poly.type
_entity_poly.pdbx_seq_one_letter_code
_entity_poly.pdbx_strand_id
1 'polypeptide(L)'
;MQTGIVAAEADDTAIFNWRRTQLTPPSDLPSNPLQRAKALFPLLDPVASPHWADYVTHRLAAEKRADENMPSEYDPAYLDDYSRMIYDGVAEALKGESLQDGEWKAIADGVSFVGRDISQVSEMRLGHADILTRIHSPIFPHAVDVHLFYSSHIGGFTSSLMYALGFRILATPAPPQGQYLPKHQEVDKMHTARGWKQFGWFFIDEHESEHSACPVVRADLQRVHEVLFGAADSGNGLGARVSLRATARLLLASVGIKYTIAMTDQEKSRGDDEQTGGMLRHLLGGEKPGISASHLRKICGIAPLKGDDMADLTKVQVTAPEDDFGDDYDDEDDDDDDYDDEDDEMDEGDFASRGVVVPDSSEM
;
A
#
# COMPACT_ATOMS: atom_id res chain seq x y z
N MET A 1 -16.92 3.83 43.86
CA MET A 1 -15.67 3.11 43.52
C MET A 1 -15.54 3.14 42.01
N GLN A 2 -14.72 4.04 41.49
CA GLN A 2 -14.39 4.12 40.06
C GLN A 2 -13.24 3.15 39.81
N THR A 3 -13.50 2.07 39.08
CA THR A 3 -12.46 1.21 38.52
C THR A 3 -11.85 1.92 37.33
N GLY A 4 -10.69 2.56 37.55
CA GLY A 4 -9.87 3.13 36.48
C GLY A 4 -9.33 1.99 35.62
N ILE A 5 -9.69 2.02 34.33
CA ILE A 5 -9.03 1.22 33.30
C ILE A 5 -7.66 1.86 33.10
N VAL A 6 -6.61 1.21 33.58
CA VAL A 6 -5.23 1.58 33.28
C VAL A 6 -5.00 1.17 31.83
N ALA A 7 -4.86 2.16 30.94
CA ALA A 7 -4.36 1.90 29.60
C ALA A 7 -2.93 1.35 29.76
N ALA A 8 -2.75 0.08 29.43
CA ALA A 8 -1.41 -0.49 29.32
C ALA A 8 -0.68 0.30 28.23
N GLU A 9 0.44 0.94 28.59
CA GLU A 9 1.42 1.39 27.62
C GLU A 9 1.80 0.16 26.80
N ALA A 10 1.37 0.14 25.53
CA ALA A 10 1.77 -0.90 24.61
C ALA A 10 3.27 -0.76 24.41
N ASP A 11 4.01 -1.80 24.77
CA ASP A 11 5.42 -1.92 24.44
C ASP A 11 5.57 -1.80 22.91
N ASP A 12 6.06 -0.66 22.42
CA ASP A 12 6.20 -0.38 20.99
C ASP A 12 7.08 -1.42 20.27
N THR A 13 7.94 -2.15 21.01
CA THR A 13 8.71 -3.26 20.42
C THR A 13 7.87 -4.52 20.17
N ALA A 14 6.71 -4.66 20.81
CA ALA A 14 5.79 -5.78 20.58
C ALA A 14 5.05 -5.67 19.24
N ILE A 15 4.91 -4.47 18.67
CA ILE A 15 4.26 -4.24 17.37
C ILE A 15 5.10 -4.83 16.23
N PHE A 16 6.44 -4.86 16.34
CA PHE A 16 7.30 -5.41 15.28
C PHE A 16 7.49 -6.93 15.36
N ASN A 17 7.17 -7.52 16.50
CA ASN A 17 7.40 -8.95 16.74
C ASN A 17 6.24 -9.85 16.28
N TRP A 18 5.11 -9.31 15.79
CA TRP A 18 3.99 -10.17 15.40
C TRP A 18 4.31 -11.05 14.18
N ARG A 19 5.08 -10.55 13.20
CA ARG A 19 5.50 -11.35 12.03
C ARG A 19 6.59 -12.37 12.36
N ARG A 20 7.26 -12.20 13.51
CA ARG A 20 8.29 -13.10 14.03
C ARG A 20 7.82 -13.88 15.27
N THR A 21 6.51 -13.93 15.54
CA THR A 21 6.02 -14.64 16.74
C THR A 21 6.06 -16.16 16.62
N GLN A 22 6.65 -16.71 15.55
CA GLN A 22 6.99 -18.12 15.50
C GLN A 22 8.50 -18.28 15.67
N LEU A 23 8.98 -18.65 16.86
CA LEU A 23 9.09 -20.04 17.32
C LEU A 23 9.57 -20.93 16.17
N THR A 24 10.86 -21.26 16.21
CA THR A 24 11.50 -22.24 15.34
C THR A 24 10.50 -23.35 14.99
N PRO A 25 10.17 -23.54 13.69
CA PRO A 25 9.14 -24.49 13.31
C PRO A 25 9.47 -25.86 13.92
N PRO A 26 8.45 -26.63 14.35
CA PRO A 26 8.69 -27.95 14.93
C PRO A 26 9.57 -28.79 13.99
N SER A 27 10.56 -29.49 14.54
CA SER A 27 11.48 -30.32 13.75
C SER A 27 10.75 -31.37 12.90
N ASP A 28 9.59 -31.83 13.38
CA ASP A 28 8.73 -32.80 12.70
C ASP A 28 7.36 -32.20 12.40
N LEU A 29 7.13 -31.82 11.14
CA LEU A 29 5.84 -31.30 10.68
C LEU A 29 4.86 -32.43 10.35
N PRO A 30 3.57 -32.31 10.71
CA PRO A 30 2.54 -33.28 10.34
C PRO A 30 2.47 -33.56 8.82
N SER A 31 2.12 -34.79 8.44
CA SER A 31 1.88 -35.15 7.02
C SER A 31 0.54 -34.65 6.49
N ASN A 32 -0.48 -34.50 7.36
CA ASN A 32 -1.76 -33.93 6.95
C ASN A 32 -1.61 -32.43 6.64
N PRO A 33 -1.99 -31.95 5.44
CA PRO A 33 -1.72 -30.57 5.03
C PRO A 33 -2.36 -29.50 5.92
N LEU A 34 -3.58 -29.70 6.39
CA LEU A 34 -4.26 -28.76 7.29
C LEU A 34 -3.56 -28.70 8.66
N GLN A 35 -3.19 -29.85 9.23
CA GLN A 35 -2.46 -29.88 10.50
C GLN A 35 -1.07 -29.25 10.37
N ARG A 36 -0.40 -29.45 9.23
CA ARG A 36 0.85 -28.75 8.91
C ARG A 36 0.65 -27.23 8.84
N ALA A 37 -0.40 -26.78 8.16
CA ALA A 37 -0.72 -25.35 8.08
C ALA A 37 -0.99 -24.75 9.46
N LYS A 38 -1.73 -25.43 10.34
CA LYS A 38 -1.95 -25.02 11.73
C LYS A 38 -0.68 -24.97 12.58
N ALA A 39 0.28 -25.83 12.29
CA ALA A 39 1.56 -25.85 13.00
C ALA A 39 2.51 -24.74 12.54
N LEU A 40 2.36 -24.28 11.29
CA LEU A 40 3.21 -23.25 10.67
C LEU A 40 2.60 -21.85 10.72
N PHE A 41 1.29 -21.72 10.89
CA PHE A 41 0.60 -20.43 10.76
C PHE A 41 -0.50 -20.29 11.83
N PRO A 42 -0.75 -19.07 12.33
CA PRO A 42 -1.83 -18.80 13.28
C PRO A 42 -3.17 -18.79 12.55
N LEU A 43 -3.69 -19.97 12.20
CA LEU A 43 -4.99 -20.11 11.55
C LEU A 43 -6.14 -19.95 12.55
N LEU A 44 -7.24 -19.33 12.12
CA LEU A 44 -8.45 -19.11 12.90
C LEU A 44 -9.54 -20.03 12.37
N ASP A 45 -9.93 -21.06 13.14
CA ASP A 45 -10.99 -22.02 12.78
C ASP A 45 -11.01 -22.46 11.30
N PRO A 46 -9.90 -22.99 10.76
CA PRO A 46 -9.77 -23.21 9.33
C PRO A 46 -10.74 -24.26 8.79
N VAL A 47 -11.31 -23.98 7.63
CA VAL A 47 -12.28 -24.88 6.99
C VAL A 47 -11.60 -26.09 6.34
N ALA A 48 -12.32 -27.19 6.22
CA ALA A 48 -11.85 -28.34 5.45
C ALA A 48 -11.73 -27.97 3.96
N SER A 49 -10.56 -28.23 3.36
CA SER A 49 -10.32 -27.97 1.94
C SER A 49 -9.20 -28.89 1.42
N PRO A 50 -9.25 -29.33 0.16
CA PRO A 50 -8.15 -30.09 -0.45
C PRO A 50 -6.91 -29.22 -0.71
N HIS A 51 -7.03 -27.89 -0.70
CA HIS A 51 -5.98 -26.97 -1.13
C HIS A 51 -4.98 -26.55 -0.03
N TRP A 52 -5.06 -27.12 1.18
CA TRP A 52 -4.13 -26.77 2.26
C TRP A 52 -2.67 -27.08 1.95
N ALA A 53 -2.39 -28.09 1.11
CA ALA A 53 -1.02 -28.39 0.68
C ALA A 53 -0.44 -27.27 -0.19
N ASP A 54 -1.23 -26.77 -1.15
CA ASP A 54 -0.85 -25.67 -2.02
C ASP A 54 -0.74 -24.36 -1.23
N TYR A 55 -1.65 -24.13 -0.28
CA TYR A 55 -1.60 -22.99 0.62
C TYR A 55 -0.28 -22.93 1.40
N VAL A 56 0.13 -24.04 2.04
CA VAL A 56 1.40 -24.09 2.78
C VAL A 56 2.57 -23.78 1.85
N THR A 57 2.60 -24.43 0.69
CA THR A 57 3.67 -24.24 -0.31
C THR A 57 3.79 -22.78 -0.74
N HIS A 58 2.66 -22.14 -1.07
CA HIS A 58 2.67 -20.78 -1.61
C HIS A 58 2.80 -19.70 -0.54
N ARG A 59 2.33 -19.95 0.69
CA ARG A 59 2.54 -19.04 1.82
C ARG A 59 4.01 -19.02 2.25
N LEU A 60 4.65 -20.19 2.39
CA LEU A 60 6.09 -20.26 2.66
C LEU A 60 6.91 -19.59 1.54
N ALA A 61 6.50 -19.74 0.28
CA ALA A 61 7.15 -19.04 -0.83
C ALA A 61 6.97 -17.51 -0.77
N ALA A 62 5.81 -17.03 -0.30
CA ALA A 62 5.55 -15.60 -0.12
C ALA A 62 6.34 -15.03 1.07
N GLU A 63 6.45 -15.79 2.16
CA GLU A 63 7.28 -15.45 3.32
C GLU A 63 8.77 -15.42 2.95
N LYS A 64 9.27 -16.42 2.23
CA LYS A 64 10.65 -16.41 1.72
C LYS A 64 10.94 -15.16 0.90
N ARG A 65 10.00 -14.72 0.06
CA ARG A 65 10.16 -13.46 -0.70
C ARG A 65 10.10 -12.23 0.19
N ALA A 66 9.24 -12.22 1.20
CA ALA A 66 9.21 -11.14 2.17
C ALA A 66 10.56 -11.03 2.89
N ASP A 67 11.19 -12.15 3.23
CA ASP A 67 12.54 -12.19 3.81
C ASP A 67 13.62 -11.74 2.80
N GLU A 68 13.52 -12.14 1.52
CA GLU A 68 14.44 -11.66 0.47
C GLU A 68 14.30 -10.15 0.23
N ASN A 69 13.08 -9.60 0.32
CA ASN A 69 12.78 -8.17 0.16
C ASN A 69 13.11 -7.33 1.42
N MET A 70 13.36 -7.98 2.55
CA MET A 70 13.75 -7.37 3.82
C MET A 70 15.14 -7.87 4.22
N PRO A 71 16.24 -7.22 3.79
CA PRO A 71 17.59 -7.71 4.02
C PRO A 71 17.82 -8.08 5.49
N SER A 72 18.09 -9.36 5.74
CA SER A 72 18.19 -9.95 7.09
C SER A 72 19.32 -9.40 7.95
N GLU A 73 20.24 -8.65 7.35
CA GLU A 73 21.40 -8.03 8.00
C GLU A 73 21.03 -6.81 8.85
N TYR A 74 19.79 -6.34 8.73
CA TYR A 74 19.27 -5.21 9.50
C TYR A 74 18.57 -5.71 10.77
N ASP A 75 19.12 -5.32 11.92
CA ASP A 75 18.45 -5.39 13.23
C ASP A 75 17.02 -4.82 13.09
N PRO A 76 15.98 -5.36 13.74
CA PRO A 76 14.63 -4.79 13.73
C PRO A 76 14.55 -3.26 13.88
N ALA A 77 15.53 -2.61 14.51
CA ALA A 77 15.70 -1.16 14.55
C ALA A 77 15.87 -0.49 13.17
N TYR A 78 16.31 -1.26 12.17
CA TYR A 78 16.60 -0.88 10.79
C TYR A 78 15.62 -1.49 9.78
N LEU A 79 14.43 -1.96 10.20
CA LEU A 79 13.33 -2.05 9.26
C LEU A 79 13.22 -0.71 8.54
N ASP A 80 13.24 -0.73 7.21
CA ASP A 80 13.00 0.49 6.47
C ASP A 80 11.63 1.06 6.86
N ASP A 81 11.54 2.39 6.87
CA ASP A 81 10.36 3.09 7.36
C ASP A 81 9.08 2.69 6.58
N TYR A 82 9.24 2.19 5.35
CA TYR A 82 8.13 1.71 4.54
C TYR A 82 7.52 0.41 5.09
N SER A 83 8.37 -0.55 5.47
CA SER A 83 7.94 -1.80 6.08
C SER A 83 7.24 -1.54 7.42
N ARG A 84 7.79 -0.62 8.23
CA ARG A 84 7.15 -0.15 9.47
C ARG A 84 5.76 0.43 9.20
N MET A 85 5.65 1.30 8.19
CA MET A 85 4.38 1.91 7.79
C MET A 85 3.31 0.87 7.41
N ILE A 86 3.68 -0.21 6.71
CA ILE A 86 2.75 -1.31 6.41
C ILE A 86 2.28 -1.99 7.71
N TYR A 87 3.20 -2.37 8.60
CA TYR A 87 2.84 -3.09 9.83
C TYR A 87 1.95 -2.26 10.75
N ASP A 88 2.31 -1.00 10.97
CA ASP A 88 1.51 -0.07 11.79
C ASP A 88 0.16 0.20 11.14
N GLY A 89 0.14 0.36 9.82
CA GLY A 89 -1.07 0.51 9.04
C GLY A 89 -2.01 -0.69 9.19
N VAL A 90 -1.48 -1.91 9.11
CA VAL A 90 -2.27 -3.16 9.24
C VAL A 90 -2.84 -3.29 10.65
N ALA A 91 -2.04 -3.02 11.68
CA ALA A 91 -2.51 -3.05 13.06
C ALA A 91 -3.62 -2.00 13.29
N GLU A 92 -3.42 -0.77 12.83
CA GLU A 92 -4.41 0.30 12.94
C GLU A 92 -5.67 0.01 12.10
N ALA A 93 -5.57 -0.64 10.95
CA ALA A 93 -6.70 -1.03 10.10
C ALA A 93 -7.70 -1.95 10.83
N LEU A 94 -7.19 -2.82 11.71
CA LEU A 94 -7.96 -3.78 12.51
C LEU A 94 -8.41 -3.23 13.87
N LYS A 95 -7.95 -2.03 14.25
CA LYS A 95 -8.30 -1.39 15.53
C LYS A 95 -9.78 -1.01 15.57
N GLY A 96 -10.43 -1.34 16.68
CA GLY A 96 -11.86 -1.08 16.92
C GLY A 96 -12.80 -2.16 16.39
N GLU A 97 -12.28 -3.18 15.71
CA GLU A 97 -13.05 -4.35 15.30
C GLU A 97 -13.31 -5.27 16.51
N SER A 98 -14.37 -6.09 16.44
CA SER A 98 -14.78 -6.98 17.54
C SER A 98 -13.99 -8.29 17.56
N LEU A 99 -12.67 -8.19 17.43
CA LEU A 99 -11.74 -9.32 17.39
C LEU A 99 -11.43 -9.83 18.80
N GLN A 100 -11.30 -11.15 18.94
CA GLN A 100 -10.81 -11.81 20.14
C GLN A 100 -9.29 -11.67 20.27
N ASP A 101 -8.79 -11.93 21.47
CA ASP A 101 -7.36 -11.91 21.77
C ASP A 101 -6.58 -12.82 20.80
N GLY A 102 -5.60 -12.22 20.12
CA GLY A 102 -4.73 -12.92 19.16
C GLY A 102 -5.28 -12.98 17.72
N GLU A 103 -6.57 -12.76 17.47
CA GLU A 103 -7.12 -12.82 16.11
C GLU A 103 -6.56 -11.71 15.20
N TRP A 104 -6.39 -10.50 15.73
CA TRP A 104 -5.78 -9.41 14.97
C TRP A 104 -4.33 -9.73 14.58
N LYS A 105 -3.58 -10.42 15.46
CA LYS A 105 -2.21 -10.86 15.17
C LYS A 105 -2.20 -11.93 14.09
N ALA A 106 -3.15 -12.87 14.14
CA ALA A 106 -3.30 -13.90 13.11
C ALA A 106 -3.64 -13.31 11.72
N ILE A 107 -4.51 -12.30 11.66
CA ILE A 107 -4.83 -11.59 10.42
C ILE A 107 -3.60 -10.82 9.92
N ALA A 108 -2.94 -10.07 10.81
CA ALA A 108 -1.75 -9.31 10.47
C ALA A 108 -0.64 -10.22 9.92
N ASP A 109 -0.38 -11.35 10.59
CA ASP A 109 0.57 -12.40 10.19
C ASP A 109 0.33 -12.94 8.78
N GLY A 110 -0.93 -12.92 8.32
CA GLY A 110 -1.29 -13.28 6.96
C GLY A 110 -0.80 -12.30 5.87
N VAL A 111 -0.30 -11.11 6.21
CA VAL A 111 0.16 -10.12 5.24
C VAL A 111 1.63 -10.37 4.88
N SER A 112 1.87 -10.84 3.66
CA SER A 112 3.18 -11.10 3.05
C SER A 112 3.59 -9.98 2.08
N PHE A 113 4.86 -9.58 2.12
CA PHE A 113 5.41 -8.49 1.31
C PHE A 113 6.20 -9.08 0.14
N VAL A 114 5.54 -9.26 -0.99
CA VAL A 114 5.95 -10.23 -2.01
C VAL A 114 6.86 -9.63 -3.09
N GLY A 115 6.66 -8.36 -3.43
CA GLY A 115 7.46 -7.63 -4.40
C GLY A 115 7.59 -6.17 -3.99
N ARG A 116 8.78 -5.62 -4.22
CA ARG A 116 9.12 -4.24 -3.88
C ARG A 116 10.12 -3.70 -4.89
N ASP A 117 9.79 -2.54 -5.44
CA ASP A 117 10.73 -1.62 -6.06
C ASP A 117 10.43 -0.23 -5.52
N ILE A 118 11.33 0.35 -4.74
CA ILE A 118 11.14 1.67 -4.14
C ILE A 118 12.37 2.52 -4.45
N SER A 119 12.15 3.70 -5.02
CA SER A 119 13.17 4.74 -5.08
C SER A 119 12.73 5.94 -4.24
N GLN A 120 13.59 6.34 -3.32
CA GLN A 120 13.41 7.53 -2.51
C GLN A 120 14.13 8.71 -3.18
N VAL A 121 13.47 9.87 -3.23
CA VAL A 121 14.09 11.12 -3.71
C VAL A 121 14.76 11.84 -2.54
N SER A 122 14.16 11.76 -1.35
CA SER A 122 14.74 12.23 -0.10
C SER A 122 14.19 11.42 1.08
N GLU A 123 14.75 11.62 2.28
CA GLU A 123 14.30 10.96 3.53
C GLU A 123 12.78 11.09 3.78
N MET A 124 12.14 12.14 3.24
CA MET A 124 10.72 12.40 3.43
C MET A 124 9.86 12.24 2.16
N ARG A 125 10.46 11.93 1.00
CA ARG A 125 9.73 11.89 -0.29
C ARG A 125 10.03 10.64 -1.10
N LEU A 126 8.96 9.93 -1.41
CA LEU A 126 8.97 8.81 -2.35
C LEU A 126 8.98 9.34 -3.78
N GLY A 127 9.92 8.87 -4.61
CA GLY A 127 9.91 9.13 -6.05
C GLY A 127 9.17 8.04 -6.81
N HIS A 128 9.39 6.79 -6.43
CA HIS A 128 8.74 5.65 -7.05
C HIS A 128 8.45 4.57 -6.00
N ALA A 129 7.31 3.89 -6.16
CA ALA A 129 7.02 2.65 -5.46
C ALA A 129 6.17 1.72 -6.32
N ASP A 130 6.66 0.50 -6.53
CA ASP A 130 5.93 -0.65 -7.06
C ASP A 130 5.91 -1.71 -5.96
N ILE A 131 4.74 -1.87 -5.33
CA ILE A 131 4.55 -2.63 -4.11
C ILE A 131 3.52 -3.71 -4.34
N LEU A 132 3.93 -4.96 -4.19
CA LEU A 132 3.06 -6.11 -4.28
C LEU A 132 3.01 -6.84 -2.94
N THR A 133 1.83 -6.87 -2.34
CA THR A 133 1.56 -7.62 -1.11
C THR A 133 0.54 -8.71 -1.34
N ARG A 134 0.52 -9.69 -0.43
CA ARG A 134 -0.45 -10.77 -0.41
C ARG A 134 -1.03 -10.91 0.99
N ILE A 135 -2.34 -10.90 1.10
CA ILE A 135 -3.06 -11.14 2.34
C ILE A 135 -3.61 -12.56 2.29
N HIS A 136 -3.03 -13.45 3.10
CA HIS A 136 -3.48 -14.82 3.26
C HIS A 136 -4.69 -14.88 4.22
N SER A 137 -5.74 -15.60 3.84
CA SER A 137 -6.84 -15.86 4.77
C SER A 137 -6.37 -16.72 5.94
N PRO A 138 -6.78 -16.42 7.19
CA PRO A 138 -6.55 -17.28 8.33
C PRO A 138 -7.53 -18.46 8.42
N ILE A 139 -8.61 -18.48 7.62
CA ILE A 139 -9.68 -19.49 7.67
C ILE A 139 -9.68 -20.39 6.44
N PHE A 140 -9.39 -19.82 5.27
CA PHE A 140 -9.45 -20.50 3.98
C PHE A 140 -8.05 -20.64 3.37
N PRO A 141 -7.81 -21.65 2.52
CA PRO A 141 -6.62 -21.67 1.69
C PRO A 141 -6.78 -20.70 0.51
N HIS A 142 -7.10 -19.44 0.78
CA HIS A 142 -7.25 -18.38 -0.21
C HIS A 142 -6.31 -17.22 0.13
N ALA A 143 -6.14 -16.31 -0.83
CA ALA A 143 -5.41 -15.07 -0.60
C ALA A 143 -5.94 -13.93 -1.47
N VAL A 144 -5.51 -12.71 -1.16
CA VAL A 144 -5.75 -11.52 -1.97
C VAL A 144 -4.42 -10.85 -2.23
N ASP A 145 -4.05 -10.71 -3.50
CA ASP A 145 -2.91 -9.88 -3.88
C ASP A 145 -3.35 -8.42 -3.95
N VAL A 146 -2.50 -7.51 -3.48
CA VAL A 146 -2.72 -6.06 -3.55
C VAL A 146 -1.47 -5.42 -4.15
N HIS A 147 -1.65 -4.60 -5.17
CA HIS A 147 -0.56 -3.95 -5.88
C HIS A 147 -0.77 -2.43 -5.94
N LEU A 148 0.22 -1.69 -5.46
CA LEU A 148 0.33 -0.24 -5.60
C LEU A 148 1.47 0.10 -6.54
N PHE A 149 1.16 0.84 -7.61
CA PHE A 149 2.13 1.59 -8.39
C PHE A 149 2.02 3.07 -8.02
N TYR A 150 3.16 3.72 -7.82
CA TYR A 150 3.29 5.14 -7.54
C TYR A 150 4.52 5.69 -8.23
N SER A 151 4.38 6.86 -8.85
CA SER A 151 5.49 7.63 -9.36
C SER A 151 5.22 9.12 -9.18
N SER A 152 6.21 9.82 -8.63
CA SER A 152 6.24 11.26 -8.55
C SER A 152 7.58 11.76 -9.07
N HIS A 153 7.53 12.62 -10.08
CA HIS A 153 8.70 13.30 -10.61
C HIS A 153 8.46 14.80 -10.52
N ILE A 154 9.32 15.50 -9.79
CA ILE A 154 9.31 16.96 -9.69
C ILE A 154 10.50 17.44 -10.50
N GLY A 155 10.24 17.84 -11.75
CA GLY A 155 11.23 18.51 -12.61
C GLY A 155 11.16 20.02 -12.44
N GLY A 156 12.12 20.74 -13.04
CA GLY A 156 12.18 22.21 -12.95
C GLY A 156 10.97 22.93 -13.58
N PHE A 157 10.26 22.28 -14.52
CA PHE A 157 9.15 22.87 -15.27
C PHE A 157 7.92 21.94 -15.37
N THR A 158 7.99 20.73 -14.83
CA THR A 158 6.88 19.76 -14.88
C THR A 158 6.83 18.96 -13.60
N SER A 159 5.64 18.88 -13.01
CA SER A 159 5.36 17.90 -11.95
C SER A 159 4.50 16.79 -12.53
N SER A 160 4.97 15.54 -12.44
CA SER A 160 4.13 14.38 -12.71
C SER A 160 3.89 13.64 -11.41
N LEU A 161 2.62 13.37 -11.14
CA LEU A 161 2.19 12.57 -10.00
C LEU A 161 1.19 11.57 -10.54
N MET A 162 1.44 10.28 -10.32
CA MET A 162 0.53 9.23 -10.73
C MET A 162 0.57 8.05 -9.78
N TYR A 163 -0.57 7.42 -9.59
CA TYR A 163 -0.67 6.15 -8.87
C TYR A 163 -1.78 5.27 -9.42
N ALA A 164 -1.63 3.96 -9.22
CA ALA A 164 -2.68 2.98 -9.45
C ALA A 164 -2.65 1.93 -8.34
N LEU A 165 -3.82 1.67 -7.75
CA LEU A 165 -4.03 0.62 -6.77
C LEU A 165 -5.01 -0.40 -7.33
N GLY A 166 -4.68 -1.67 -7.17
CA GLY A 166 -5.57 -2.76 -7.55
C GLY A 166 -5.35 -4.00 -6.71
N PHE A 167 -6.28 -4.94 -6.83
CA PHE A 167 -6.25 -6.19 -6.10
C PHE A 167 -6.63 -7.37 -7.00
N ARG A 168 -6.23 -8.57 -6.61
CA ARG A 168 -6.62 -9.82 -7.27
C ARG A 168 -6.96 -10.87 -6.22
N ILE A 169 -8.15 -11.44 -6.35
CA ILE A 169 -8.64 -12.53 -5.49
C ILE A 169 -8.07 -13.86 -5.98
N LEU A 170 -7.49 -14.62 -5.06
CA LEU A 170 -6.97 -15.98 -5.28
C LEU A 170 -7.83 -16.98 -4.50
N ALA A 171 -8.94 -17.39 -5.11
CA ALA A 171 -9.82 -18.45 -4.57
C ALA A 171 -9.19 -19.85 -4.63
N THR A 172 -8.06 -19.99 -5.32
CA THR A 172 -7.21 -21.18 -5.28
C THR A 172 -5.79 -20.69 -5.01
N PRO A 173 -5.04 -21.34 -4.10
CA PRO A 173 -3.65 -20.97 -3.86
C PRO A 173 -2.87 -20.94 -5.17
N ALA A 174 -2.08 -19.88 -5.35
CA ALA A 174 -1.20 -19.72 -6.50
C ALA A 174 0.16 -19.23 -6.03
N PRO A 175 1.26 -19.49 -6.76
CA PRO A 175 2.56 -18.95 -6.41
C PRO A 175 2.53 -17.41 -6.28
N PRO A 176 3.34 -16.84 -5.39
CA PRO A 176 3.53 -15.39 -5.36
C PRO A 176 4.06 -14.89 -6.71
N GLN A 177 3.60 -13.73 -7.17
CA GLN A 177 4.20 -13.04 -8.32
C GLN A 177 5.39 -12.20 -7.84
N GLY A 178 6.50 -12.20 -8.57
CA GLY A 178 7.73 -11.53 -8.11
C GLY A 178 7.68 -10.02 -8.32
N GLN A 179 7.01 -9.61 -9.39
CA GLN A 179 6.84 -8.23 -9.81
C GLN A 179 5.50 -8.11 -10.54
N TYR A 180 4.86 -6.95 -10.43
CA TYR A 180 3.73 -6.60 -11.26
C TYR A 180 4.25 -5.93 -12.54
N LEU A 181 4.39 -6.67 -13.64
CA LEU A 181 4.88 -6.10 -14.89
C LEU A 181 3.73 -5.81 -15.86
N PRO A 182 3.44 -4.52 -16.04
CA PRO A 182 3.49 -3.93 -17.36
C PRO A 182 4.28 -2.61 -17.32
N LYS A 183 5.51 -2.62 -17.83
CA LYS A 183 6.46 -1.48 -17.78
C LYS A 183 5.97 -0.17 -18.43
N HIS A 184 4.81 -0.15 -19.10
CA HIS A 184 4.34 1.00 -19.89
C HIS A 184 2.80 1.05 -20.02
N GLN A 185 2.04 0.77 -18.96
CA GLN A 185 0.58 0.97 -19.00
C GLN A 185 0.19 2.32 -18.44
N GLU A 186 -0.72 2.99 -19.14
CA GLU A 186 -1.50 4.11 -18.62
C GLU A 186 -2.16 3.67 -17.30
N VAL A 187 -2.07 4.51 -16.26
CA VAL A 187 -2.50 4.14 -14.90
C VAL A 187 -3.98 3.76 -14.81
N ASP A 188 -4.81 4.33 -15.68
CA ASP A 188 -6.25 4.05 -15.84
C ASP A 188 -6.52 2.68 -16.47
N LYS A 189 -5.50 2.04 -17.06
CA LYS A 189 -5.57 0.68 -17.62
C LYS A 189 -4.82 -0.35 -16.79
N MET A 190 -4.08 0.08 -15.76
CA MET A 190 -3.47 -0.83 -14.81
C MET A 190 -4.54 -1.67 -14.09
N HIS A 191 -4.21 -2.89 -13.71
CA HIS A 191 -5.09 -3.81 -12.98
C HIS A 191 -6.40 -4.21 -13.70
N THR A 192 -6.42 -4.18 -15.04
CA THR A 192 -7.60 -4.57 -15.84
C THR A 192 -7.54 -6.00 -16.41
N ALA A 193 -6.42 -6.71 -16.24
CA ALA A 193 -6.16 -8.01 -16.85
C ALA A 193 -5.83 -9.11 -15.82
N ARG A 194 -5.93 -10.38 -16.24
CA ARG A 194 -5.47 -11.56 -15.46
C ARG A 194 -6.06 -11.65 -14.04
N GLY A 195 -7.35 -11.31 -13.93
CA GLY A 195 -8.10 -11.37 -12.67
C GLY A 195 -7.84 -10.19 -11.72
N TRP A 196 -6.98 -9.25 -12.09
CA TRP A 196 -6.84 -7.99 -11.37
C TRP A 196 -8.10 -7.13 -11.54
N LYS A 197 -8.35 -6.33 -10.51
CA LYS A 197 -9.39 -5.31 -10.45
C LYS A 197 -8.77 -4.03 -9.94
N GLN A 198 -9.14 -2.91 -10.54
CA GLN A 198 -8.78 -1.59 -10.05
C GLN A 198 -9.50 -1.29 -8.74
N PHE A 199 -8.78 -0.68 -7.82
CA PHE A 199 -9.32 -0.10 -6.60
C PHE A 199 -9.48 1.41 -6.75
N GLY A 200 -8.42 2.09 -7.16
CA GLY A 200 -8.40 3.52 -7.47
C GLY A 200 -7.12 3.92 -8.17
N TRP A 201 -7.17 5.02 -8.92
CA TRP A 201 -6.02 5.55 -9.65
C TRP A 201 -6.13 7.08 -9.79
N PHE A 202 -4.99 7.70 -10.04
CA PHE A 202 -4.83 9.14 -10.22
C PHE A 202 -3.65 9.43 -11.14
N PHE A 203 -3.72 10.47 -11.95
CA PHE A 203 -2.57 11.10 -12.58
C PHE A 203 -2.82 12.57 -12.91
N ILE A 204 -1.74 13.33 -13.09
CA ILE A 204 -1.76 14.68 -13.67
C ILE A 204 -1.31 14.56 -15.13
N ASP A 205 -2.08 15.14 -16.05
CA ASP A 205 -1.75 15.15 -17.48
C ASP A 205 -0.81 16.30 -17.88
N GLU A 206 -0.55 16.46 -19.17
CA GLU A 206 0.33 17.51 -19.71
C GLU A 206 -0.26 18.94 -19.61
N HIS A 207 -1.53 19.06 -19.26
CA HIS A 207 -2.25 20.32 -19.06
C HIS A 207 -2.54 20.58 -17.57
N GLU A 208 -1.77 19.93 -16.69
CA GLU A 208 -1.91 20.00 -15.23
C GLU A 208 -3.32 19.63 -14.73
N SER A 209 -4.10 18.91 -15.54
CA SER A 209 -5.42 18.45 -15.15
C SER A 209 -5.30 17.14 -14.36
N GLU A 210 -5.94 17.08 -13.20
CA GLU A 210 -6.04 15.87 -12.39
C GLU A 210 -7.08 14.93 -12.99
N HIS A 211 -6.67 13.68 -13.26
CA HIS A 211 -7.54 12.59 -13.69
C HIS A 211 -7.57 11.52 -12.62
N SER A 212 -8.76 11.10 -12.19
CA SER A 212 -8.84 10.06 -11.17
C SER A 212 -10.14 9.26 -11.19
N ALA A 213 -10.11 8.05 -10.63
CA ALA A 213 -11.30 7.25 -10.41
C ALA A 213 -11.10 6.21 -9.29
N CYS A 214 -12.19 5.87 -8.60
CA CYS A 214 -12.33 4.76 -7.65
C CYS A 214 -13.36 3.75 -8.19
N PRO A 215 -13.00 2.88 -9.15
CA PRO A 215 -13.97 2.00 -9.81
C PRO A 215 -14.45 0.84 -8.92
N VAL A 216 -13.87 0.64 -7.74
CA VAL A 216 -14.27 -0.42 -6.83
C VAL A 216 -15.69 -0.21 -6.32
N VAL A 217 -16.49 -1.28 -6.35
CA VAL A 217 -17.87 -1.25 -5.83
C VAL A 217 -18.03 -2.12 -4.59
N ARG A 218 -19.16 -1.99 -3.89
CA ARG A 218 -19.47 -2.80 -2.70
C ARG A 218 -19.31 -4.31 -2.93
N ALA A 219 -19.80 -4.80 -4.06
CA ALA A 219 -19.72 -6.23 -4.40
C ALA A 219 -18.27 -6.72 -4.58
N ASP A 220 -17.35 -5.84 -4.95
CA ASP A 220 -15.93 -6.17 -5.03
C ASP A 220 -15.32 -6.32 -3.64
N LEU A 221 -15.56 -5.34 -2.78
CA LEU A 221 -15.06 -5.35 -1.41
C LEU A 221 -15.67 -6.51 -0.58
N GLN A 222 -16.94 -6.83 -0.80
CA GLN A 222 -17.60 -7.99 -0.20
C GLN A 222 -16.93 -9.31 -0.61
N ARG A 223 -16.54 -9.46 -1.88
CA ARG A 223 -15.82 -10.67 -2.31
C ARG A 223 -14.44 -10.79 -1.67
N VAL A 224 -13.70 -9.68 -1.54
CA VAL A 224 -12.44 -9.66 -0.79
C VAL A 224 -12.68 -10.07 0.66
N HIS A 225 -13.68 -9.48 1.29
CA HIS A 225 -14.05 -9.76 2.67
C HIS A 225 -14.39 -11.24 2.89
N GLU A 226 -15.25 -11.82 2.06
CA GLU A 226 -15.65 -13.22 2.15
C GLU A 226 -14.48 -14.18 1.94
N VAL A 227 -13.57 -13.85 1.01
CA VAL A 227 -12.38 -14.66 0.73
C VAL A 227 -11.42 -14.66 1.91
N LEU A 228 -11.26 -13.53 2.60
CA LEU A 228 -10.34 -13.39 3.71
C LEU A 228 -10.94 -13.89 5.03
N PHE A 229 -12.19 -13.55 5.33
CA PHE A 229 -12.78 -13.69 6.66
C PHE A 229 -14.03 -14.59 6.70
N GLY A 230 -14.56 -14.97 5.54
CA GLY A 230 -15.82 -15.71 5.43
C GLY A 230 -17.04 -14.79 5.35
N ALA A 231 -18.22 -15.39 5.27
CA ALA A 231 -19.47 -14.64 5.10
C ALA A 231 -19.80 -13.78 6.34
N ALA A 232 -20.22 -12.54 6.11
CA ALA A 232 -20.55 -11.59 7.17
C ALA A 232 -21.78 -11.98 8.00
N ASP A 233 -22.65 -12.84 7.45
CA ASP A 233 -23.88 -13.33 8.07
C ASP A 233 -23.69 -14.67 8.82
N SER A 234 -22.48 -15.20 8.89
CA SER A 234 -22.15 -16.50 9.51
C SER A 234 -22.29 -16.56 11.05
N GLY A 235 -23.01 -15.62 11.67
CA GLY A 235 -23.20 -15.54 13.10
C GLY A 235 -21.95 -15.02 13.82
N ASN A 236 -21.28 -15.89 14.59
CA ASN A 236 -20.05 -15.53 15.35
C ASN A 236 -18.75 -15.78 14.57
N GLY A 237 -18.82 -16.01 13.25
CA GLY A 237 -17.64 -16.18 12.39
C GLY A 237 -16.75 -14.93 12.35
N LEU A 238 -15.52 -15.07 11.83
CA LEU A 238 -14.60 -13.93 11.71
C LEU A 238 -15.17 -12.84 10.77
N GLY A 239 -15.82 -13.22 9.68
CA GLY A 239 -16.46 -12.28 8.74
C GLY A 239 -17.55 -11.41 9.38
N ALA A 240 -18.22 -11.88 10.44
CA ALA A 240 -19.18 -11.05 11.17
C ALA A 240 -18.51 -10.04 12.13
N ARG A 241 -17.25 -10.31 12.52
CA ARG A 241 -16.49 -9.52 13.51
C ARG A 241 -15.53 -8.52 12.88
N VAL A 242 -15.16 -8.75 11.61
CA VAL A 242 -14.41 -7.81 10.79
C VAL A 242 -15.38 -7.07 9.88
N SER A 243 -15.36 -5.75 9.88
CA SER A 243 -16.22 -4.94 9.03
C SER A 243 -15.70 -4.83 7.59
N LEU A 244 -16.57 -4.46 6.64
CA LEU A 244 -16.13 -4.04 5.30
C LEU A 244 -15.21 -2.82 5.37
N ARG A 245 -15.41 -1.94 6.36
CA ARG A 245 -14.53 -0.80 6.64
C ARG A 245 -13.10 -1.26 6.94
N ALA A 246 -12.93 -2.20 7.87
CA ALA A 246 -11.63 -2.78 8.17
C ALA A 246 -11.04 -3.52 6.96
N THR A 247 -11.86 -4.17 6.14
CA THR A 247 -11.40 -4.82 4.90
C THR A 247 -10.80 -3.81 3.93
N ALA A 248 -11.47 -2.67 3.69
CA ALA A 248 -10.94 -1.61 2.83
C ALA A 248 -9.65 -1.00 3.41
N ARG A 249 -9.64 -0.70 4.72
CA ARG A 249 -8.45 -0.20 5.42
C ARG A 249 -7.29 -1.18 5.34
N LEU A 250 -7.55 -2.49 5.45
CA LEU A 250 -6.53 -3.52 5.37
C LEU A 250 -5.91 -3.61 3.97
N LEU A 251 -6.71 -3.50 2.90
CA LEU A 251 -6.20 -3.44 1.52
C LEU A 251 -5.27 -2.24 1.32
N LEU A 252 -5.66 -1.06 1.81
CA LEU A 252 -4.85 0.15 1.71
C LEU A 252 -3.58 0.03 2.57
N ALA A 253 -3.72 -0.43 3.80
CA ALA A 253 -2.62 -0.59 4.74
C ALA A 253 -1.60 -1.64 4.29
N SER A 254 -2.02 -2.71 3.59
CA SER A 254 -1.09 -3.75 3.15
C SER A 254 -0.05 -3.22 2.16
N VAL A 255 -0.36 -2.12 1.45
CA VAL A 255 0.57 -1.39 0.56
C VAL A 255 1.03 -0.06 1.17
N GLY A 256 0.94 0.09 2.49
CA GLY A 256 1.50 1.24 3.21
C GLY A 256 0.61 2.50 3.21
N ILE A 257 -0.63 2.42 2.74
CA ILE A 257 -1.57 3.54 2.79
C ILE A 257 -2.38 3.46 4.08
N LYS A 258 -1.97 4.22 5.11
CA LYS A 258 -2.76 4.39 6.33
C LYS A 258 -3.97 5.29 6.03
N TYR A 259 -5.16 4.70 5.99
CA TYR A 259 -6.38 5.41 5.65
C TYR A 259 -7.44 5.32 6.74
N THR A 260 -8.09 6.46 7.02
CA THR A 260 -9.18 6.57 7.98
C THR A 260 -10.50 6.66 7.22
N ILE A 261 -11.50 5.89 7.68
CA ILE A 261 -12.87 5.98 7.17
C ILE A 261 -13.75 6.25 8.39
N ALA A 262 -13.98 7.52 8.72
CA ALA A 262 -14.82 7.86 9.87
C ALA A 262 -16.22 7.28 9.73
N MET A 263 -16.79 6.83 10.85
CA MET A 263 -18.20 6.43 10.99
C MET A 263 -19.07 7.56 11.55
N THR A 264 -18.46 8.60 12.12
CA THR A 264 -19.16 9.71 12.76
C THR A 264 -18.49 11.04 12.42
N ASP A 265 -19.25 12.15 12.46
CA ASP A 265 -18.67 13.49 12.27
C ASP A 265 -17.58 13.82 13.30
N GLN A 266 -17.66 13.23 14.51
CA GLN A 266 -16.63 13.40 15.53
C GLN A 266 -15.31 12.71 15.13
N GLU A 267 -15.38 11.49 14.59
CA GLU A 267 -14.20 10.82 14.04
C GLU A 267 -13.61 11.62 12.87
N LYS A 268 -14.47 12.09 11.95
CA LYS A 268 -14.07 12.92 10.81
C LYS A 268 -13.36 14.21 11.23
N SER A 269 -13.86 14.87 12.29
CA SER A 269 -13.24 16.09 12.83
C SER A 269 -11.84 15.90 13.42
N ARG A 270 -11.44 14.65 13.69
CA ARG A 270 -10.09 14.30 14.13
C ARG A 270 -9.13 13.99 12.97
N GLY A 271 -9.60 14.15 11.72
CA GLY A 271 -8.84 13.94 10.48
C GLY A 271 -9.34 12.72 9.71
N ASP A 272 -10.22 12.95 8.73
CA ASP A 272 -10.55 11.94 7.70
C ASP A 272 -9.38 11.73 6.72
N ASP A 273 -8.48 12.72 6.56
CA ASP A 273 -7.38 12.70 5.58
C ASP A 273 -6.01 13.12 6.16
N GLU A 274 -5.94 13.57 7.42
CA GLU A 274 -4.70 14.08 8.02
C GLU A 274 -3.74 12.97 8.51
N GLN A 275 -4.18 11.70 8.51
CA GLN A 275 -3.41 10.57 9.06
C GLN A 275 -2.71 9.68 8.04
N THR A 276 -2.62 10.07 6.77
CA THR A 276 -1.52 9.60 5.90
C THR A 276 -0.21 10.22 6.37
N GLY A 277 0.19 9.90 7.60
CA GLY A 277 1.56 10.10 8.06
C GLY A 277 2.48 9.21 7.24
N GLY A 278 3.57 9.77 6.72
CA GLY A 278 4.59 9.02 6.01
C GLY A 278 4.77 9.46 4.55
N MET A 279 5.55 8.66 3.83
CA MET A 279 6.07 8.93 2.48
C MET A 279 5.00 9.09 1.39
N LEU A 280 3.74 8.75 1.69
CA LEU A 280 2.62 8.71 0.74
C LEU A 280 1.54 9.78 1.01
N ARG A 281 1.82 10.77 1.86
CA ARG A 281 0.85 11.83 2.22
C ARG A 281 0.22 12.52 1.02
N HIS A 282 0.99 12.71 -0.05
CA HIS A 282 0.54 13.40 -1.26
C HIS A 282 -0.44 12.60 -2.12
N LEU A 283 -0.55 11.28 -1.92
CA LEU A 283 -1.45 10.42 -2.73
C LEU A 283 -2.92 10.85 -2.66
N LEU A 284 -3.34 11.42 -1.53
CA LEU A 284 -4.76 11.61 -1.20
C LEU A 284 -5.12 13.07 -0.95
N GLY A 285 -4.18 13.99 -1.19
CA GLY A 285 -4.33 15.42 -0.92
C GLY A 285 -4.75 16.27 -2.13
N GLY A 286 -4.88 15.67 -3.31
CA GLY A 286 -5.36 16.38 -4.51
C GLY A 286 -6.82 16.79 -4.41
N GLU A 287 -7.28 17.67 -5.31
CA GLU A 287 -8.70 18.08 -5.34
C GLU A 287 -9.59 16.86 -5.62
N LYS A 288 -9.09 15.92 -6.45
CA LYS A 288 -9.77 14.69 -6.83
C LYS A 288 -8.86 13.49 -6.60
N PRO A 289 -8.71 13.01 -5.35
CA PRO A 289 -7.64 12.09 -4.98
C PRO A 289 -7.78 10.66 -5.49
N GLY A 290 -8.76 10.32 -6.33
CA GLY A 290 -9.00 8.96 -6.87
C GLY A 290 -9.47 7.93 -5.85
N ILE A 291 -9.25 8.15 -4.55
CA ILE A 291 -9.78 7.39 -3.42
C ILE A 291 -10.21 8.42 -2.36
N SER A 292 -11.46 8.36 -1.91
CA SER A 292 -11.97 9.28 -0.88
C SER A 292 -12.74 8.55 0.24
N ALA A 293 -12.74 9.14 1.43
CA ALA A 293 -13.42 8.59 2.60
C ALA A 293 -14.94 8.56 2.41
N SER A 294 -15.52 9.57 1.73
CA SER A 294 -16.95 9.60 1.41
C SER A 294 -17.36 8.45 0.49
N HIS A 295 -16.55 8.17 -0.54
CA HIS A 295 -16.82 7.09 -1.48
C HIS A 295 -16.64 5.72 -0.81
N LEU A 296 -15.58 5.54 -0.02
CA LEU A 296 -15.37 4.30 0.74
C LEU A 296 -16.46 4.08 1.79
N ARG A 297 -16.99 5.13 2.44
CA ARG A 297 -18.18 5.03 3.31
C ARG A 297 -19.37 4.46 2.55
N LYS A 298 -19.67 5.00 1.37
CA LYS A 298 -20.76 4.51 0.49
C LYS A 298 -20.57 3.04 0.13
N ILE A 299 -19.38 2.63 -0.29
CA ILE A 299 -19.04 1.23 -0.61
C ILE A 299 -19.24 0.33 0.63
N CYS A 300 -18.76 0.79 1.79
CA CYS A 300 -18.89 0.09 3.06
C CYS A 300 -20.32 0.10 3.61
N GLY A 301 -21.24 0.89 3.05
CA GLY A 301 -22.62 1.01 3.51
C GLY A 301 -22.74 1.82 4.80
N ILE A 302 -21.77 2.68 5.06
CA ILE A 302 -21.76 3.66 6.14
C ILE A 302 -22.54 4.88 5.65
N ALA A 303 -23.37 5.46 6.51
CA ALA A 303 -24.12 6.66 6.17
C ALA A 303 -23.17 7.82 5.82
N PRO A 304 -23.50 8.67 4.83
CA PRO A 304 -22.71 9.87 4.54
C PRO A 304 -22.61 10.78 5.76
N LEU A 305 -21.44 11.37 5.96
CA LEU A 305 -21.17 12.36 7.00
C LEU A 305 -21.36 13.78 6.47
N LYS A 306 -21.36 14.78 7.37
CA LYS A 306 -21.54 16.18 6.98
C LYS A 306 -20.39 16.61 6.05
N GLY A 307 -20.74 17.22 4.92
CA GLY A 307 -19.77 17.67 3.92
C GLY A 307 -19.09 16.54 3.15
N ASP A 308 -19.65 15.33 3.17
CA ASP A 308 -19.21 14.29 2.24
C ASP A 308 -19.55 14.68 0.80
N ASP A 309 -18.55 14.60 -0.07
CA ASP A 309 -18.78 14.67 -1.50
C ASP A 309 -19.54 13.41 -1.95
N MET A 310 -20.69 13.64 -2.59
CA MET A 310 -21.58 12.60 -3.10
C MET A 310 -21.28 12.25 -4.56
N ALA A 311 -20.21 12.80 -5.13
CA ALA A 311 -19.74 12.47 -6.46
C ALA A 311 -19.55 10.96 -6.65
N ASP A 312 -19.87 10.51 -7.84
CA ASP A 312 -19.71 9.12 -8.23
C ASP A 312 -18.29 8.86 -8.72
N LEU A 313 -17.38 8.60 -7.78
CA LEU A 313 -15.99 8.29 -8.09
C LEU A 313 -15.81 6.98 -8.86
N THR A 314 -16.87 6.19 -9.10
CA THR A 314 -16.77 5.04 -10.02
C THR A 314 -16.55 5.47 -11.47
N LYS A 315 -16.77 6.76 -11.78
CA LYS A 315 -16.52 7.37 -13.07
C LYS A 315 -15.29 8.26 -12.98
N VAL A 316 -14.59 8.38 -14.11
CA VAL A 316 -13.46 9.28 -14.28
C VAL A 316 -13.86 10.70 -13.91
N GLN A 317 -13.08 11.29 -13.01
CA GLN A 317 -13.14 12.69 -12.64
C GLN A 317 -11.97 13.41 -13.30
N VAL A 318 -12.23 14.62 -13.79
CA VAL A 318 -11.22 15.50 -14.41
C VAL A 318 -11.36 16.89 -13.79
N THR A 319 -10.29 17.51 -13.29
CA THR A 319 -10.32 18.95 -12.91
C THR A 319 -10.38 19.82 -14.16
N ALA A 320 -10.80 21.08 -14.01
CA ALA A 320 -10.57 22.02 -15.09
C ALA A 320 -9.05 22.22 -15.23
N PRO A 321 -8.53 22.48 -16.44
CA PRO A 321 -7.17 22.99 -16.58
C PRO A 321 -7.03 24.21 -15.67
N GLU A 322 -5.89 24.37 -15.00
CA GLU A 322 -5.59 25.68 -14.42
C GLU A 322 -5.58 26.65 -15.60
N ASP A 323 -6.49 27.64 -15.59
CA ASP A 323 -6.53 28.65 -16.62
C ASP A 323 -5.13 29.26 -16.66
N ASP A 324 -4.40 28.96 -17.74
CA ASP A 324 -3.05 29.39 -18.06
C ASP A 324 -2.89 30.78 -17.45
N PHE A 325 -2.07 30.88 -16.40
CA PHE A 325 -1.80 32.15 -15.74
C PHE A 325 -1.31 33.03 -16.87
N GLY A 326 -2.23 33.82 -17.42
CA GLY A 326 -1.99 34.57 -18.64
C GLY A 326 -0.67 35.27 -18.41
N ASP A 327 0.27 34.98 -19.31
CA ASP A 327 1.56 35.64 -19.37
C ASP A 327 1.33 37.14 -19.64
N ASP A 328 0.67 37.83 -18.71
CA ASP A 328 0.75 39.26 -18.45
C ASP A 328 2.12 39.55 -17.80
N TYR A 329 3.15 38.78 -18.18
CA TYR A 329 4.45 39.37 -18.49
C TYR A 329 4.24 40.22 -19.75
N ASP A 330 3.49 41.32 -19.59
CA ASP A 330 3.67 42.50 -20.40
C ASP A 330 5.14 42.88 -20.18
N ASP A 331 5.98 42.39 -21.10
CA ASP A 331 7.27 42.94 -21.49
C ASP A 331 7.02 44.40 -21.93
N GLU A 332 6.64 45.25 -20.98
CA GLU A 332 6.94 46.67 -21.09
C GLU A 332 8.40 46.82 -20.68
N ASP A 333 9.24 46.67 -21.70
CA ASP A 333 10.48 47.43 -21.90
C ASP A 333 10.55 48.64 -20.95
N ASP A 334 11.61 48.74 -20.14
CA ASP A 334 12.46 49.94 -20.19
C ASP A 334 13.72 49.80 -19.34
N ASP A 335 14.80 50.22 -19.99
CA ASP A 335 16.05 50.77 -19.45
C ASP A 335 17.22 49.83 -19.16
N ASP A 336 17.97 49.54 -20.24
CA ASP A 336 19.35 50.00 -20.41
C ASP A 336 20.12 50.28 -19.11
N ASP A 337 20.98 49.36 -18.68
CA ASP A 337 22.21 49.75 -17.99
C ASP A 337 23.35 48.80 -18.41
N ASP A 338 24.13 49.34 -19.36
CA ASP A 338 25.51 48.95 -19.70
C ASP A 338 26.31 48.62 -18.44
N TYR A 339 26.66 47.35 -18.25
CA TYR A 339 27.82 46.96 -17.46
C TYR A 339 28.77 46.15 -18.34
N ASP A 340 29.65 46.94 -18.99
CA ASP A 340 30.99 46.57 -19.42
C ASP A 340 31.78 45.89 -18.29
N ASP A 341 32.76 45.08 -18.72
CA ASP A 341 33.98 44.70 -17.99
C ASP A 341 33.81 43.68 -16.83
N GLU A 342 34.52 42.56 -16.76
CA GLU A 342 35.88 42.28 -17.21
C GLU A 342 36.12 40.77 -17.30
N ASP A 343 37.00 40.38 -18.23
CA ASP A 343 37.62 39.07 -18.41
C ASP A 343 38.15 38.46 -17.10
N ASP A 344 37.74 37.22 -16.80
CA ASP A 344 38.53 36.32 -15.95
C ASP A 344 38.71 34.98 -16.67
N GLU A 345 39.80 34.91 -17.42
CA GLU A 345 40.42 33.68 -17.94
C GLU A 345 40.69 32.69 -16.79
N MET A 346 39.87 31.65 -16.66
CA MET A 346 40.22 30.49 -15.83
C MET A 346 40.66 29.31 -16.70
N ASP A 347 41.95 29.33 -17.01
CA ASP A 347 42.94 28.26 -16.87
C ASP A 347 42.49 26.81 -17.18
N GLU A 348 42.88 26.35 -18.38
CA GLU A 348 42.82 24.96 -18.83
C GLU A 348 43.79 24.07 -18.03
N GLY A 349 43.32 23.55 -16.88
CA GLY A 349 44.05 22.58 -16.05
C GLY A 349 43.74 21.11 -16.38
N ASP A 350 44.34 20.61 -17.46
CA ASP A 350 44.91 19.25 -17.64
C ASP A 350 44.29 18.06 -16.83
N PHE A 351 43.20 17.47 -17.33
CA PHE A 351 42.68 16.20 -16.79
C PHE A 351 43.40 14.99 -17.42
N ALA A 352 44.48 14.58 -16.76
CA ALA A 352 45.23 13.37 -17.06
C ALA A 352 44.33 12.12 -17.07
N SER A 353 44.39 11.40 -18.19
CA SER A 353 43.69 10.15 -18.46
C SER A 353 44.12 9.05 -17.48
N ARG A 354 43.25 8.66 -16.55
CA ARG A 354 43.41 7.43 -15.76
C ARG A 354 42.97 6.24 -16.60
N GLY A 355 43.96 5.43 -17.00
CA GLY A 355 43.76 4.16 -17.69
C GLY A 355 42.92 3.19 -16.86
N VAL A 356 41.83 2.73 -17.45
CA VAL A 356 41.03 1.61 -16.94
C VAL A 356 41.73 0.32 -17.37
N VAL A 357 42.33 -0.39 -16.40
CA VAL A 357 42.80 -1.76 -16.58
C VAL A 357 41.58 -2.67 -16.45
N VAL A 358 41.20 -3.31 -17.56
CA VAL A 358 40.19 -4.37 -17.61
C VAL A 358 40.83 -5.65 -17.08
N PRO A 359 40.31 -6.28 -16.00
CA PRO A 359 40.76 -7.61 -15.63
C PRO A 359 40.23 -8.65 -16.62
N ASP A 360 41.16 -9.44 -17.13
CA ASP A 360 40.98 -10.58 -18.00
C ASP A 360 40.04 -11.61 -17.35
N SER A 361 38.94 -11.93 -18.03
CA SER A 361 37.96 -12.91 -17.59
C SER A 361 38.28 -14.24 -18.25
N SER A 362 39.31 -14.92 -17.74
CA SER A 362 39.49 -16.35 -17.92
C SER A 362 39.44 -17.02 -16.55
N GLU A 363 38.70 -18.12 -16.47
CA GLU A 363 38.44 -18.98 -15.29
C GLU A 363 37.23 -18.60 -14.42
N MET A 364 36.03 -19.03 -14.85
CA MET A 364 35.26 -20.12 -14.20
C MET A 364 33.96 -20.42 -14.98
#